data_AF-A0A848YN04-F1
#
_entry.id   AF-A0A848YN04-F1
#
_cell.length_a   1.000
_cell.length_b   1.000
_cell.length_c   1.000
_cell.angle_alpha   90.00
_cell.angle_beta   90.00
_cell.angle_gamma   90.00
#
_symmetry.space_group_name_H-M   'P 1'
#
loop_
_entity.id
_entity.type
_entity.pdbx_description
1 polymer ?
#
loop_
_entity_poly.entity_id
_entity_poly.type
_entity_poly.pdbx_seq_one_letter_code
_entity_poly.pdbx_strand_id
1 'polypeptide(L)'
;MFSEKKNKKNSLSVTRNCSFEKLNNITNQKDIAIRVQNISKCYHIYDRPHDRLKQSLFSKLQRFIRTQPKQYHREFWALKNISFEVQRGETVGIIGRNGSGKSTLLQLICGIIHPTGGTLHTEGRVAALLELGSGFNPEFTGRENVYMNAAVLGLSREETDARFDEISAFADIGDFIEQPVKTYSSGMYVRLAFAVNVHVDADILIVDEALAVGDSFFQAKCMSRMKKIVESGSTILFVSHDINSIKALCERTLWIDNGVGRAFGKTANVSMAYSEDWINRANAKYFLTNVEEKGNPISNINEPQVESCNIATGIRFSARSGTGQAKIVSFQGYSGNKLLGDTPLDFGSILRLVCLIEINQRCNQLVVALHIKDPNNQHLVGVNSGALTGLYDRTWNQGERLKLEFKLPIRLQAGRYSITALISSLADVSSYSDVNIVDWIDDVGIFEVGIRNPFPLCDWIEIEHDVKFSIP
;
A
#
# COMPACT_ATOMS: atom_id res chain seq x y z
N MET A 1 52.39 -46.63 32.84
CA MET A 1 52.65 -48.08 32.93
C MET A 1 51.39 -48.81 32.48
N PHE A 2 51.46 -49.50 31.34
CA PHE A 2 50.54 -50.52 30.80
C PHE A 2 49.05 -50.14 30.59
N SER A 3 48.36 -50.54 29.52
CA SER A 3 48.70 -51.20 28.26
C SER A 3 47.42 -51.18 27.42
N GLU A 4 47.60 -51.01 26.12
CA GLU A 4 46.60 -51.29 25.09
C GLU A 4 45.96 -52.68 25.24
N LYS A 5 44.69 -52.81 24.81
CA LYS A 5 44.25 -54.00 24.06
C LYS A 5 43.21 -53.65 23.00
N LYS A 6 43.57 -54.05 21.78
CA LYS A 6 42.88 -53.91 20.50
C LYS A 6 41.64 -54.82 20.39
N ASN A 7 40.76 -54.37 19.48
CA ASN A 7 39.96 -55.13 18.51
C ASN A 7 38.88 -56.10 19.01
N LYS A 8 37.63 -55.78 18.63
CA LYS A 8 36.88 -56.62 17.69
C LYS A 8 35.94 -55.78 16.82
N LYS A 9 36.28 -55.72 15.53
CA LYS A 9 35.38 -55.39 14.44
C LYS A 9 34.22 -56.40 14.44
N ASN A 10 32.98 -55.92 14.42
CA ASN A 10 31.89 -56.64 13.79
C ASN A 10 31.18 -55.68 12.84
N SER A 11 31.32 -56.01 11.57
CA SER A 11 30.66 -55.43 10.40
C SER A 11 29.16 -55.68 10.45
N LEU A 12 28.37 -54.63 10.33
CA LEU A 12 27.03 -54.67 9.74
C LEU A 12 26.81 -53.35 9.01
N SER A 13 27.10 -53.38 7.72
CA SER A 13 26.73 -52.35 6.75
C SER A 13 25.23 -52.43 6.51
N VAL A 14 24.47 -51.49 7.09
CA VAL A 14 23.09 -51.21 6.70
C VAL A 14 22.92 -49.69 6.65
N THR A 15 22.96 -49.18 5.41
CA THR A 15 22.23 -48.01 4.90
C THR A 15 21.74 -46.98 5.95
N ARG A 16 22.57 -45.97 6.24
CA ARG A 16 22.15 -44.71 6.90
C ARG A 16 22.41 -43.51 5.99
N ASN A 17 21.87 -43.54 4.78
CA ASN A 17 21.81 -42.38 3.88
C ASN A 17 20.37 -41.88 3.66
N CYS A 18 19.40 -42.28 4.50
CA CYS A 18 17.99 -41.86 4.38
C CYS A 18 17.52 -40.94 5.53
N SER A 19 18.44 -40.46 6.37
CA SER A 19 18.11 -39.70 7.59
C SER A 19 18.54 -38.23 7.55
N PHE A 20 19.41 -37.82 6.61
CA PHE A 20 19.87 -36.42 6.51
C PHE A 20 19.03 -35.58 5.54
N GLU A 21 18.48 -36.16 4.47
CA GLU A 21 17.57 -35.45 3.56
C GLU A 21 16.17 -35.21 4.17
N LYS A 22 15.72 -36.07 5.08
CA LYS A 22 14.46 -35.87 5.82
C LYS A 22 14.56 -34.84 6.94
N LEU A 23 15.76 -34.51 7.43
CA LEU A 23 15.96 -33.48 8.46
C LEU A 23 16.13 -32.09 7.85
N ASN A 24 16.68 -31.97 6.64
CA ASN A 24 16.81 -30.68 5.95
C ASN A 24 15.48 -30.15 5.36
N ASN A 25 14.46 -30.99 5.23
CA ASN A 25 13.11 -30.58 4.82
C ASN A 25 12.23 -30.11 5.99
N ILE A 26 12.70 -30.19 7.23
CA ILE A 26 11.94 -29.75 8.43
C ILE A 26 12.36 -28.35 8.89
N THR A 27 13.49 -27.81 8.39
CA THR A 27 14.06 -26.53 8.81
C THR A 27 13.79 -25.34 7.89
N ASN A 28 12.74 -25.37 7.06
CA ASN A 28 12.38 -24.18 6.25
C ASN A 28 10.87 -23.96 6.03
N GLN A 29 10.01 -24.53 6.88
CA GLN A 29 8.68 -23.96 7.07
C GLN A 29 8.81 -22.88 8.12
N LYS A 30 9.00 -21.62 7.68
CA LYS A 30 8.67 -20.49 8.56
C LYS A 30 7.23 -20.69 9.03
N ASP A 31 7.02 -20.54 10.33
CA ASP A 31 5.72 -20.74 10.96
C ASP A 31 4.65 -19.85 10.31
N ILE A 32 3.54 -20.44 9.86
CA ILE A 32 2.53 -19.75 9.04
C ILE A 32 1.41 -19.27 9.94
N ALA A 33 1.27 -17.95 10.06
CA ALA A 33 0.21 -17.33 10.86
C ALA A 33 -1.15 -17.41 10.16
N ILE A 34 -1.18 -17.22 8.83
CA ILE A 34 -2.42 -17.18 8.04
C ILE A 34 -2.22 -17.95 6.75
N ARG A 35 -3.08 -18.93 6.50
CA ARG A 35 -3.13 -19.70 5.26
C ARG A 35 -4.51 -19.58 4.64
N VAL A 36 -4.57 -18.96 3.46
CA VAL A 36 -5.79 -18.82 2.67
C VAL A 36 -5.65 -19.65 1.40
N GLN A 37 -6.59 -20.55 1.15
CA GLN A 37 -6.56 -21.47 0.00
C GLN A 37 -7.88 -21.45 -0.76
N ASN A 38 -7.82 -20.92 -1.98
CA ASN A 38 -8.91 -20.82 -2.94
C ASN A 38 -10.20 -20.26 -2.33
N ILE A 39 -10.07 -19.29 -1.44
CA ILE A 39 -11.22 -18.78 -0.70
C ILE A 39 -12.14 -18.00 -1.63
N SER A 40 -13.42 -18.28 -1.52
CA SER A 40 -14.47 -17.64 -2.29
C SER A 40 -15.62 -17.25 -1.39
N LYS A 41 -16.23 -16.09 -1.66
CA LYS A 41 -17.38 -15.59 -0.92
C LYS A 41 -18.43 -15.06 -1.87
N CYS A 42 -19.60 -15.69 -1.83
CA CYS A 42 -20.81 -15.27 -2.53
C CYS A 42 -21.85 -14.76 -1.54
N TYR A 43 -22.47 -13.64 -1.88
CA TYR A 43 -23.65 -13.09 -1.22
C TYR A 43 -24.86 -13.27 -2.14
N HIS A 44 -25.97 -13.76 -1.59
CA HIS A 44 -27.24 -13.83 -2.31
C HIS A 44 -28.01 -12.53 -2.09
N ILE A 45 -28.20 -11.73 -3.13
CA ILE A 45 -28.96 -10.50 -3.08
C ILE A 45 -30.38 -10.80 -3.58
N TYR A 46 -31.38 -10.43 -2.77
CA TYR A 46 -32.80 -10.60 -3.09
C TYR A 46 -33.41 -9.22 -3.35
N ASP A 47 -34.20 -9.08 -4.42
CA ASP A 47 -34.84 -7.80 -4.74
C ASP A 47 -35.94 -7.42 -3.75
N ARG A 48 -36.58 -8.43 -3.13
CA ARG A 48 -37.61 -8.23 -2.10
C ARG A 48 -37.39 -9.18 -0.91
N PRO A 49 -37.65 -8.76 0.34
CA PRO A 49 -37.47 -9.63 1.52
C PRO A 49 -38.25 -10.94 1.46
N HIS A 50 -39.46 -10.94 0.89
CA HIS A 50 -40.28 -12.14 0.76
C HIS A 50 -39.76 -13.14 -0.27
N ASP A 51 -38.87 -12.73 -1.18
CA ASP A 51 -38.25 -13.63 -2.16
C ASP A 51 -37.25 -14.60 -1.49
N ARG A 52 -36.70 -14.21 -0.33
CA ARG A 52 -35.92 -15.10 0.55
C ARG A 52 -36.78 -16.24 1.11
N LEU A 53 -38.00 -15.92 1.55
CA LEU A 53 -38.98 -16.91 2.02
C LEU A 53 -39.44 -17.81 0.87
N LYS A 54 -39.78 -17.23 -0.29
CA LYS A 54 -40.15 -17.99 -1.49
C LYS A 54 -39.04 -18.94 -1.91
N GLN A 55 -37.78 -18.50 -1.93
CA GLN A 55 -36.64 -19.37 -2.25
C GLN A 55 -36.57 -20.57 -1.30
N SER A 56 -36.75 -20.38 0.01
CA SER A 56 -36.66 -21.47 0.99
C SER A 56 -37.82 -22.47 0.89
N LEU A 57 -39.05 -21.98 0.65
CA LEU A 57 -40.27 -22.79 0.56
C LEU A 57 -40.44 -23.47 -0.81
N PHE A 58 -40.33 -22.71 -1.90
CA PHE A 58 -40.57 -23.22 -3.25
C PHE A 58 -39.40 -24.06 -3.76
N SER A 59 -38.15 -23.85 -3.33
CA SER A 59 -37.04 -24.72 -3.76
C SER A 59 -37.16 -26.16 -3.25
N LYS A 60 -37.72 -26.36 -2.05
CA LYS A 60 -38.01 -27.70 -1.49
C LYS A 60 -39.19 -28.36 -2.21
N LEU A 61 -40.24 -27.59 -2.50
CA LEU A 61 -41.43 -28.09 -3.20
C LEU A 61 -41.15 -28.41 -4.68
N GLN A 62 -40.38 -27.56 -5.36
CA GLN A 62 -40.00 -27.76 -6.78
C GLN A 62 -39.01 -28.92 -6.95
N ARG A 63 -38.10 -29.15 -5.99
CA ARG A 63 -37.27 -30.36 -5.95
C ARG A 63 -38.12 -31.63 -5.80
N PHE A 64 -39.21 -31.56 -5.04
CA PHE A 64 -40.15 -32.68 -4.88
C PHE A 64 -40.94 -32.96 -6.18
N ILE A 65 -41.22 -31.94 -6.98
CA ILE A 65 -42.01 -32.03 -8.23
C ILE A 65 -41.09 -32.12 -9.48
N ARG A 66 -39.77 -32.35 -9.33
CA ARG A 66 -38.79 -32.45 -10.44
C ARG A 66 -38.82 -31.29 -11.44
N THR A 67 -39.25 -30.11 -11.00
CA THR A 67 -39.24 -28.88 -11.81
C THR A 67 -37.96 -28.09 -11.55
N GLN A 68 -37.43 -27.40 -12.57
CA GLN A 68 -36.25 -26.57 -12.39
C GLN A 68 -36.53 -25.47 -11.35
N PRO A 69 -35.74 -25.38 -10.27
CA PRO A 69 -35.99 -24.43 -9.21
C PRO A 69 -35.77 -23.00 -9.72
N LYS A 70 -36.79 -22.15 -9.60
CA LYS A 70 -36.64 -20.72 -9.97
C LYS A 70 -35.70 -20.05 -8.96
N GLN A 71 -34.63 -19.43 -9.45
CA GLN A 71 -33.69 -18.70 -8.61
C GLN A 71 -34.25 -17.29 -8.34
N TYR A 72 -34.58 -17.01 -7.08
CA TYR A 72 -35.15 -15.73 -6.63
C TYR A 72 -34.09 -14.76 -6.08
N HIS A 73 -32.80 -15.05 -6.31
CA HIS A 73 -31.69 -14.22 -5.88
C HIS A 73 -30.68 -14.04 -7.01
N ARG A 74 -29.98 -12.90 -7.00
CA ARG A 74 -28.77 -12.68 -7.79
C ARG A 74 -27.55 -12.97 -6.92
N GLU A 75 -26.58 -13.66 -7.49
CA GLU A 75 -25.31 -13.93 -6.83
C GLU A 75 -24.37 -12.73 -6.98
N PHE A 76 -23.80 -12.29 -5.86
CA PHE A 76 -22.72 -11.31 -5.84
C PHE A 76 -21.48 -11.95 -5.23
N TRP A 77 -20.51 -12.24 -6.09
CA TRP A 77 -19.25 -12.84 -5.71
C TRP A 77 -18.26 -11.75 -5.27
N ALA A 78 -18.18 -11.55 -3.96
CA ALA A 78 -17.27 -10.59 -3.35
C ALA A 78 -15.80 -11.05 -3.40
N LEU A 79 -15.57 -12.37 -3.34
CA LEU A 79 -14.24 -12.98 -3.48
C LEU A 79 -14.33 -14.27 -4.31
N LYS A 80 -13.31 -14.52 -5.13
CA LYS A 80 -13.21 -15.66 -6.03
C LYS A 80 -11.79 -16.23 -6.00
N ASN A 81 -11.65 -17.44 -5.48
CA ASN A 81 -10.43 -18.27 -5.50
C ASN A 81 -9.15 -17.54 -5.07
N ILE A 82 -9.19 -16.80 -3.97
CA ILE A 82 -8.01 -16.11 -3.44
C ILE A 82 -7.14 -17.09 -2.64
N SER A 83 -5.83 -17.10 -2.91
CA SER A 83 -4.85 -17.93 -2.20
C SER A 83 -3.61 -17.13 -1.85
N PHE A 84 -3.20 -17.16 -0.59
CA PHE A 84 -1.95 -16.57 -0.10
C PHE A 84 -1.61 -17.09 1.30
N GLU A 85 -0.35 -16.91 1.70
CA GLU A 85 0.17 -17.30 3.01
C GLU A 85 0.94 -16.13 3.62
N VAL A 86 0.74 -15.93 4.93
CA VAL A 86 1.44 -14.93 5.76
C VAL A 86 2.23 -15.66 6.84
N GLN A 87 3.52 -15.36 6.92
CA GLN A 87 4.43 -15.92 7.91
C GLN A 87 4.32 -15.15 9.23
N ARG A 88 4.62 -15.82 10.35
CA ARG A 88 4.70 -15.14 11.65
C ARG A 88 5.74 -14.00 11.61
N GLY A 89 5.36 -12.85 12.15
CA GLY A 89 6.18 -11.63 12.17
C GLY A 89 6.31 -10.93 10.82
N GLU A 90 5.58 -11.37 9.80
CA GLU A 90 5.53 -10.71 8.50
C GLU A 90 4.49 -9.59 8.52
N THR A 91 4.84 -8.43 7.93
CA THR A 91 3.87 -7.36 7.63
C THR A 91 3.46 -7.42 6.16
N VAL A 92 2.21 -7.76 5.91
CA VAL A 92 1.62 -7.94 4.58
C VAL A 92 0.57 -6.87 4.29
N GLY A 93 0.75 -6.17 3.18
CA GLY A 93 -0.19 -5.20 2.66
C GLY A 93 -1.34 -5.85 1.88
N ILE A 94 -2.54 -5.26 1.93
CA ILE A 94 -3.65 -5.59 1.01
C ILE A 94 -4.08 -4.31 0.30
N ILE A 95 -3.91 -4.29 -1.02
CA ILE A 95 -4.26 -3.14 -1.86
C ILE A 95 -5.34 -3.49 -2.87
N GLY A 96 -6.10 -2.48 -3.28
CA GLY A 96 -7.15 -2.59 -4.28
C GLY A 96 -8.17 -1.47 -4.15
N ARG A 97 -8.96 -1.27 -5.21
CA ARG A 97 -10.00 -0.22 -5.26
C ARG A 97 -11.12 -0.48 -4.25
N ASN A 98 -11.93 0.56 -4.00
CA ASN A 98 -13.15 0.40 -3.22
C ASN A 98 -14.07 -0.62 -3.91
N GLY A 99 -14.66 -1.53 -3.12
CA GLY A 99 -15.47 -2.64 -3.62
C GLY A 99 -14.68 -3.82 -4.19
N SER A 100 -13.33 -3.85 -4.11
CA SER A 100 -12.56 -5.00 -4.60
C SER A 100 -12.67 -6.26 -3.75
N GLY A 101 -13.22 -6.18 -2.54
CA GLY A 101 -13.41 -7.31 -1.63
C GLY A 101 -12.49 -7.33 -0.39
N LYS A 102 -11.63 -6.31 -0.19
CA LYS A 102 -10.69 -6.23 0.95
C LYS A 102 -11.38 -6.48 2.30
N SER A 103 -12.41 -5.70 2.64
CA SER A 103 -13.12 -5.83 3.91
C SER A 103 -13.79 -7.20 4.07
N THR A 104 -14.32 -7.79 2.99
CA THR A 104 -14.84 -9.17 3.01
C THR A 104 -13.75 -10.19 3.32
N LEU A 105 -12.55 -10.02 2.76
CA LEU A 105 -11.41 -10.89 3.04
C LEU A 105 -10.99 -10.76 4.51
N LEU A 106 -10.92 -9.54 5.03
CA LEU A 106 -10.58 -9.30 6.44
C LEU A 106 -11.62 -9.91 7.39
N GLN A 107 -12.91 -9.76 7.09
CA GLN A 107 -13.99 -10.38 7.88
C GLN A 107 -13.91 -11.91 7.89
N LEU A 108 -13.47 -12.53 6.78
CA LEU A 108 -13.20 -13.97 6.73
C LEU A 108 -12.03 -14.33 7.65
N ILE A 109 -10.91 -13.61 7.53
CA ILE A 109 -9.70 -13.85 8.35
C ILE A 109 -9.99 -13.69 9.85
N CYS A 110 -10.82 -12.72 10.22
CA CYS A 110 -11.29 -12.52 11.60
C CYS A 110 -12.27 -13.60 12.08
N GLY A 111 -12.78 -14.45 11.19
CA GLY A 111 -13.82 -15.44 11.52
C GLY A 111 -15.22 -14.85 11.73
N ILE A 112 -15.46 -13.58 11.36
CA ILE A 112 -16.76 -12.91 11.49
C ILE A 112 -17.77 -13.52 10.52
N ILE A 113 -17.31 -13.92 9.33
CA ILE A 113 -18.12 -14.58 8.31
C ILE A 113 -17.45 -15.88 7.86
N HIS A 114 -18.25 -16.83 7.39
CA HIS A 114 -17.74 -18.08 6.80
C HIS A 114 -17.56 -17.96 5.28
N PRO A 115 -16.56 -18.65 4.70
CA PRO A 115 -16.41 -18.73 3.25
C PRO A 115 -17.56 -19.49 2.60
N THR A 116 -17.82 -19.19 1.33
CA THR A 116 -18.71 -20.01 0.48
C THR A 116 -17.97 -21.22 -0.08
N GLY A 117 -16.66 -21.10 -0.31
CA GLY A 117 -15.78 -22.18 -0.73
C GLY A 117 -14.33 -21.88 -0.41
N GLY A 118 -13.48 -22.91 -0.47
CA GLY A 118 -12.08 -22.85 -0.06
C GLY A 118 -11.88 -23.04 1.44
N THR A 119 -10.63 -22.90 1.89
CA THR A 119 -10.23 -23.11 3.28
C THR A 119 -9.41 -21.92 3.79
N LEU A 120 -9.62 -21.59 5.06
CA LEU A 120 -8.88 -20.56 5.79
C LEU A 120 -8.43 -21.16 7.11
N HIS A 121 -7.16 -20.97 7.42
CA HIS A 121 -6.57 -21.34 8.70
C HIS A 121 -5.80 -20.14 9.25
N THR A 122 -6.05 -19.82 10.51
CA THR A 122 -5.38 -18.76 11.26
C THR A 122 -4.83 -19.35 12.55
N GLU A 123 -3.56 -19.07 12.84
CA GLU A 123 -2.86 -19.63 14.00
C GLU A 123 -2.44 -18.52 14.96
N GLY A 124 -3.21 -18.34 16.03
CA GLY A 124 -3.01 -17.32 17.05
C GLY A 124 -4.22 -16.40 17.23
N ARG A 125 -4.11 -15.47 18.17
CA ARG A 125 -5.13 -14.47 18.46
C ARG A 125 -5.11 -13.37 17.40
N VAL A 126 -6.22 -13.23 16.69
CA VAL A 126 -6.43 -12.15 15.72
C VAL A 126 -7.07 -10.97 16.43
N ALA A 127 -6.39 -9.82 16.44
CA ALA A 127 -6.99 -8.54 16.79
C ALA A 127 -7.17 -7.73 15.51
N ALA A 128 -8.34 -7.14 15.31
CA ALA A 128 -8.62 -6.36 14.12
C ALA A 128 -9.09 -4.97 14.51
N LEU A 129 -8.42 -3.94 13.99
CA LEU A 129 -8.85 -2.54 14.03
C LEU A 129 -9.99 -2.27 13.04
N LEU A 130 -10.78 -3.29 12.73
CA LEU A 130 -11.97 -3.21 11.91
C LEU A 130 -13.09 -2.68 12.79
N GLU A 131 -13.80 -1.67 12.33
CA GLU A 131 -14.97 -1.14 13.03
C GLU A 131 -14.59 -0.67 14.46
N LEU A 132 -13.60 0.24 14.57
CA LEU A 132 -13.15 0.79 15.85
C LEU A 132 -14.34 1.24 16.72
N GLY A 133 -14.40 0.69 17.94
CA GLY A 133 -15.46 0.95 18.90
C GLY A 133 -16.73 0.13 18.66
N SER A 134 -16.74 -0.81 17.70
CA SER A 134 -17.73 -1.88 17.67
C SER A 134 -17.65 -2.65 19.00
N GLY A 135 -18.75 -2.66 19.73
CA GLY A 135 -18.81 -3.21 21.08
C GLY A 135 -18.67 -2.19 22.20
N PHE A 136 -18.49 -0.89 21.94
CA PHE A 136 -18.72 0.12 22.98
C PHE A 136 -20.23 0.25 23.27
N ASN A 137 -20.56 0.40 24.54
CA ASN A 137 -21.88 0.73 25.03
C ASN A 137 -21.94 2.26 25.28
N PRO A 138 -22.79 3.01 24.57
CA PRO A 138 -22.89 4.46 24.72
C PRO A 138 -23.26 4.93 26.14
N GLU A 139 -23.95 4.08 26.90
CA GLU A 139 -24.38 4.37 28.27
C GLU A 139 -23.26 4.14 29.30
N PHE A 140 -22.22 3.40 28.95
CA PHE A 140 -21.09 3.12 29.83
C PHE A 140 -20.05 4.23 29.75
N THR A 141 -19.34 4.43 30.85
CA THR A 141 -18.15 5.30 30.91
C THR A 141 -17.06 4.83 29.97
N GLY A 142 -16.10 5.70 29.66
CA GLY A 142 -14.90 5.29 28.93
C GLY A 142 -14.16 4.15 29.61
N ARG A 143 -14.00 4.22 30.93
CA ARG A 143 -13.39 3.16 31.75
C ARG A 143 -14.11 1.82 31.55
N GLU A 144 -15.42 1.78 31.77
CA GLU A 144 -16.21 0.54 31.60
C GLU A 144 -16.12 -0.01 30.19
N ASN A 145 -16.10 0.86 29.18
CA ASN A 145 -15.90 0.47 27.79
C ASN A 145 -14.50 -0.10 27.51
N VAL A 146 -13.45 0.40 28.17
CA VAL A 146 -12.11 -0.19 28.10
C VAL A 146 -12.13 -1.63 28.60
N TYR A 147 -12.70 -1.89 29.79
CA TYR A 147 -12.78 -3.25 30.33
C TYR A 147 -13.61 -4.18 29.46
N MET A 148 -14.78 -3.71 29.01
CA MET A 148 -15.65 -4.51 28.17
C MET A 148 -15.00 -4.86 26.82
N ASN A 149 -14.38 -3.88 26.16
CA ASN A 149 -13.75 -4.11 24.86
C ASN A 149 -12.47 -4.94 24.98
N ALA A 150 -11.65 -4.71 26.01
CA ALA A 150 -10.48 -5.53 26.31
C ALA A 150 -10.86 -7.01 26.54
N ALA A 151 -11.94 -7.27 27.28
CA ALA A 151 -12.45 -8.62 27.49
C ALA A 151 -12.94 -9.29 26.19
N VAL A 152 -13.62 -8.53 25.31
CA VAL A 152 -14.02 -9.01 23.97
C VAL A 152 -12.78 -9.37 23.12
N LEU A 153 -11.70 -8.63 23.27
CA LEU A 153 -10.42 -8.87 22.60
C LEU A 153 -9.56 -9.94 23.31
N GLY A 154 -10.08 -10.58 24.37
CA GLY A 154 -9.47 -11.71 25.05
C GLY A 154 -8.46 -11.35 26.14
N LEU A 155 -8.45 -10.12 26.63
CA LEU A 155 -7.70 -9.76 27.84
C LEU A 155 -8.47 -10.16 29.11
N SER A 156 -7.75 -10.70 30.07
CA SER A 156 -8.23 -10.85 31.44
C SER A 156 -8.37 -9.47 32.13
N ARG A 157 -9.07 -9.45 33.26
CA ARG A 157 -9.25 -8.22 34.02
C ARG A 157 -7.92 -7.73 34.57
N GLU A 158 -7.07 -8.64 35.03
CA GLU A 158 -5.73 -8.36 35.56
C GLU A 158 -4.80 -7.79 34.49
N GLU A 159 -4.82 -8.34 33.27
CA GLU A 159 -4.09 -7.80 32.13
C GLU A 159 -4.59 -6.40 31.72
N THR A 160 -5.90 -6.18 31.84
CA THR A 160 -6.50 -4.86 31.55
C THR A 160 -6.11 -3.85 32.62
N ASP A 161 -6.17 -4.21 33.90
CA ASP A 161 -5.76 -3.37 35.04
C ASP A 161 -4.30 -2.93 34.85
N ALA A 162 -3.40 -3.85 34.47
CA ALA A 162 -1.98 -3.56 34.25
C ALA A 162 -1.71 -2.59 33.09
N ARG A 163 -2.64 -2.47 32.14
CA ARG A 163 -2.50 -1.65 30.93
C ARG A 163 -3.39 -0.42 30.91
N PHE A 164 -4.29 -0.29 31.88
CA PHE A 164 -5.32 0.74 31.88
C PHE A 164 -4.72 2.15 31.80
N ASP A 165 -3.68 2.41 32.58
CA ASP A 165 -3.02 3.72 32.60
C ASP A 165 -2.34 4.04 31.27
N GLU A 166 -1.72 3.04 30.63
CA GLU A 166 -1.14 3.20 29.29
C GLU A 166 -2.22 3.47 28.23
N ILE A 167 -3.34 2.74 28.29
CA ILE A 167 -4.48 2.93 27.39
C ILE A 167 -5.07 4.34 27.56
N SER A 168 -5.29 4.78 28.81
CA SER A 168 -5.84 6.10 29.12
C SER A 168 -4.90 7.22 28.65
N ALA A 169 -3.60 7.12 28.97
CA ALA A 169 -2.59 8.06 28.52
C ALA A 169 -2.40 8.04 27.00
N PHE A 170 -2.62 6.89 26.34
CA PHE A 170 -2.59 6.81 24.89
C PHE A 170 -3.77 7.54 24.26
N ALA A 171 -4.98 7.29 24.76
CA ALA A 171 -6.22 7.91 24.27
C ALA A 171 -6.21 9.44 24.43
N ASP A 172 -5.55 9.96 25.47
CA ASP A 172 -5.38 11.39 25.71
C ASP A 172 -6.73 12.14 25.72
N ILE A 173 -7.67 11.60 26.50
CA ILE A 173 -9.02 12.17 26.68
C ILE A 173 -9.25 12.71 28.11
N GLY A 174 -8.24 12.69 28.98
CA GLY A 174 -8.29 13.20 30.35
C GLY A 174 -9.44 12.61 31.17
N ASP A 175 -10.07 13.46 31.99
CA ASP A 175 -11.14 13.07 32.93
C ASP A 175 -12.42 12.57 32.25
N PHE A 176 -12.56 12.77 30.93
CA PHE A 176 -13.69 12.24 30.18
C PHE A 176 -13.73 10.71 30.20
N ILE A 177 -12.63 10.02 30.53
CA ILE A 177 -12.62 8.56 30.73
C ILE A 177 -13.67 8.08 31.74
N GLU A 178 -14.04 8.92 32.72
CA GLU A 178 -15.07 8.62 33.72
C GLU A 178 -16.49 9.06 33.29
N GLN A 179 -16.65 9.61 32.09
CA GLN A 179 -17.94 10.06 31.54
C GLN A 179 -18.50 9.05 30.54
N PRO A 180 -19.84 8.94 30.41
CA PRO A 180 -20.48 8.06 29.43
C PRO A 180 -20.04 8.38 28.00
N VAL A 181 -19.73 7.34 27.22
CA VAL A 181 -19.17 7.48 25.87
C VAL A 181 -20.11 8.21 24.90
N LYS A 182 -21.43 8.19 25.12
CA LYS A 182 -22.40 9.00 24.34
C LYS A 182 -22.15 10.51 24.41
N THR A 183 -21.39 10.99 25.40
CA THR A 183 -21.03 12.39 25.56
C THR A 183 -19.74 12.77 24.81
N TYR A 184 -19.05 11.77 24.25
CA TYR A 184 -17.76 11.98 23.60
C TYR A 184 -17.93 12.66 22.24
N SER A 185 -16.95 13.48 21.87
CA SER A 185 -16.76 13.80 20.47
C SER A 185 -16.39 12.54 19.68
N SER A 186 -16.63 12.55 18.36
CA SER A 186 -16.20 11.48 17.47
C SER A 186 -14.68 11.20 17.58
N GLY A 187 -13.88 12.25 17.78
CA GLY A 187 -12.44 12.12 18.00
C GLY A 187 -12.10 11.34 19.27
N MET A 188 -12.69 11.72 20.41
CA MET A 188 -12.45 11.03 21.69
C MET A 188 -12.89 9.57 21.64
N TYR A 189 -14.05 9.29 21.03
CA TYR A 189 -14.56 7.94 20.83
C TYR A 189 -13.53 7.07 20.11
N VAL A 190 -13.04 7.55 18.97
CA VAL A 190 -12.12 6.77 18.14
C VAL A 190 -10.74 6.68 18.78
N ARG A 191 -10.26 7.72 19.46
CA ARG A 191 -9.01 7.69 20.22
C ARG A 191 -9.01 6.60 21.29
N LEU A 192 -10.09 6.51 22.07
CA LEU A 192 -10.22 5.48 23.10
C LEU A 192 -10.33 4.08 22.49
N ALA A 193 -11.16 3.92 21.47
CA ALA A 193 -11.30 2.63 20.76
C ALA A 193 -9.96 2.14 20.20
N PHE A 194 -9.20 3.04 19.58
CA PHE A 194 -7.86 2.72 19.06
C PHE A 194 -6.89 2.39 20.18
N ALA A 195 -6.88 3.19 21.25
CA ALA A 195 -6.01 2.99 22.41
C ALA A 195 -6.16 1.60 23.01
N VAL A 196 -7.39 1.13 23.22
CA VAL A 196 -7.63 -0.23 23.72
C VAL A 196 -7.01 -1.27 22.79
N ASN A 197 -7.32 -1.21 21.50
CA ASN A 197 -6.90 -2.24 20.54
C ASN A 197 -5.38 -2.35 20.38
N VAL A 198 -4.63 -1.24 20.39
CA VAL A 198 -3.16 -1.27 20.24
C VAL A 198 -2.37 -1.67 21.49
N HIS A 199 -3.08 -1.87 22.61
CA HIS A 199 -2.53 -2.42 23.86
C HIS A 199 -3.02 -3.86 24.11
N VAL A 200 -3.71 -4.47 23.16
CA VAL A 200 -3.99 -5.91 23.21
C VAL A 200 -2.82 -6.69 22.62
N ASP A 201 -2.37 -7.73 23.31
CA ASP A 201 -1.41 -8.68 22.76
C ASP A 201 -2.11 -9.53 21.70
N ALA A 202 -1.72 -9.35 20.44
CA ALA A 202 -2.24 -10.10 19.32
C ALA A 202 -1.10 -10.76 18.55
N ASP A 203 -1.29 -12.02 18.18
CA ASP A 203 -0.35 -12.74 17.31
C ASP A 203 -0.46 -12.21 15.86
N ILE A 204 -1.68 -11.79 15.49
CA ILE A 204 -2.04 -11.25 14.18
C ILE A 204 -2.82 -9.96 14.41
N LEU A 205 -2.26 -8.83 13.99
CA LEU A 205 -2.92 -7.54 14.01
C LEU A 205 -3.40 -7.17 12.60
N ILE A 206 -4.70 -6.96 12.45
CA ILE A 206 -5.31 -6.46 11.23
C ILE A 206 -5.56 -4.96 11.38
N VAL A 207 -5.05 -4.19 10.44
CA VAL A 207 -5.15 -2.75 10.43
C VAL A 207 -5.86 -2.36 9.15
N ASP A 208 -7.09 -1.88 9.27
CA ASP A 208 -7.79 -1.25 8.16
C ASP A 208 -7.48 0.25 8.12
N GLU A 209 -7.94 0.95 7.08
CA GLU A 209 -7.75 2.39 6.81
C GLU A 209 -8.12 3.34 7.99
N ALA A 210 -8.66 2.77 9.07
CA ALA A 210 -8.88 3.35 10.38
C ALA A 210 -7.63 3.94 11.07
N LEU A 211 -6.40 3.81 10.54
CA LEU A 211 -5.26 4.58 11.05
C LEU A 211 -5.37 6.09 10.81
N ALA A 212 -6.20 6.53 9.85
CA ALA A 212 -6.36 7.94 9.50
C ALA A 212 -7.32 8.71 10.43
N VAL A 213 -7.56 8.20 11.64
CA VAL A 213 -8.50 8.77 12.61
C VAL A 213 -7.79 9.69 13.63
N GLY A 214 -8.48 10.75 14.04
CA GLY A 214 -7.93 11.76 14.95
C GLY A 214 -7.22 12.91 14.23
N ASP A 215 -6.54 13.76 15.00
CA ASP A 215 -5.70 14.83 14.48
C ASP A 215 -4.30 14.32 14.09
N SER A 216 -3.51 15.17 13.45
CA SER A 216 -2.16 14.83 12.97
C SER A 216 -1.22 14.35 14.09
N PHE A 217 -1.35 14.90 15.30
CA PHE A 217 -0.58 14.47 16.45
C PHE A 217 -0.95 13.05 16.89
N PHE A 218 -2.25 12.74 17.00
CA PHE A 218 -2.70 11.40 17.33
C PHE A 218 -2.33 10.38 16.23
N GLN A 219 -2.47 10.74 14.96
CA GLN A 219 -2.02 9.90 13.84
C GLN A 219 -0.52 9.57 13.92
N ALA A 220 0.33 10.54 14.27
CA ALA A 220 1.77 10.32 14.48
C ALA A 220 2.02 9.36 15.66
N LYS A 221 1.27 9.48 16.75
CA LYS A 221 1.30 8.57 17.92
C LYS A 221 0.90 7.14 17.51
N CYS A 222 -0.17 6.99 16.73
CA CYS A 222 -0.61 5.72 16.16
C CYS A 222 0.47 5.09 15.28
N MET A 223 1.05 5.86 14.36
CA MET A 223 2.11 5.38 13.46
C MET A 223 3.36 4.93 14.24
N SER A 224 3.79 5.71 15.25
CA SER A 224 4.91 5.33 16.11
C SER A 224 4.64 4.02 16.87
N ARG A 225 3.43 3.85 17.42
CA ARG A 225 3.03 2.60 18.08
C ARG A 225 3.00 1.43 17.11
N MET A 226 2.45 1.62 15.91
CA MET A 226 2.42 0.60 14.87
C MET A 226 3.84 0.13 14.48
N LYS A 227 4.78 1.07 14.30
CA LYS A 227 6.19 0.71 14.03
C LYS A 227 6.80 -0.14 15.16
N LYS A 228 6.52 0.19 16.43
CA LYS A 228 6.98 -0.63 17.57
C LYS A 228 6.39 -2.05 17.55
N ILE A 229 5.13 -2.20 17.14
CA ILE A 229 4.47 -3.51 17.00
C ILE A 229 5.09 -4.31 15.84
N VAL A 230 5.42 -3.65 14.73
CA VAL A 230 6.18 -4.27 13.62
C VAL A 230 7.55 -4.73 14.12
N GLU A 231 8.28 -3.85 14.82
CA GLU A 231 9.63 -4.10 15.33
C GLU A 231 9.67 -5.21 16.40
N SER A 232 8.57 -5.44 17.15
CA SER A 232 8.47 -6.56 18.09
C SER A 232 8.27 -7.92 17.40
N GLY A 233 8.13 -7.96 16.07
CA GLY A 233 7.93 -9.18 15.31
C GLY A 233 6.50 -9.70 15.32
N SER A 234 5.51 -8.82 15.54
CA SER A 234 4.10 -9.17 15.41
C SER A 234 3.71 -9.37 13.95
N THR A 235 2.78 -10.28 13.67
CA THR A 235 2.26 -10.48 12.31
C THR A 235 1.23 -9.40 12.01
N ILE A 236 1.34 -8.70 10.88
CA ILE A 236 0.43 -7.59 10.56
C ILE A 236 -0.18 -7.75 9.18
N LEU A 237 -1.49 -7.60 9.09
CA LEU A 237 -2.22 -7.38 7.83
C LEU A 237 -2.60 -5.91 7.74
N PHE A 238 -1.95 -5.16 6.86
CA PHE A 238 -2.17 -3.74 6.68
C PHE A 238 -2.98 -3.47 5.41
N VAL A 239 -4.15 -2.87 5.54
CA VAL A 239 -5.04 -2.58 4.41
C VAL A 239 -5.11 -1.08 4.20
N SER A 240 -4.77 -0.66 2.98
CA SER A 240 -4.77 0.75 2.63
C SER A 240 -4.98 0.93 1.12
N HIS A 241 -5.64 2.02 0.75
CA HIS A 241 -5.64 2.53 -0.62
C HIS A 241 -4.43 3.44 -0.91
N ASP A 242 -3.70 3.88 0.13
CA ASP A 242 -2.45 4.63 -0.02
C ASP A 242 -1.27 3.69 -0.25
N ILE A 243 -0.74 3.75 -1.47
CA ILE A 243 0.42 2.97 -1.91
C ILE A 243 1.68 3.34 -1.11
N ASN A 244 1.80 4.60 -0.66
CA ASN A 244 2.99 5.06 0.06
C ASN A 244 3.08 4.41 1.44
N SER A 245 1.98 4.42 2.20
CA SER A 245 1.88 3.72 3.48
C SER A 245 2.18 2.22 3.34
N ILE A 246 1.69 1.58 2.27
CA ILE A 246 1.96 0.17 1.98
C ILE A 246 3.46 -0.05 1.70
N LYS A 247 4.08 0.79 0.86
CA LYS A 247 5.53 0.73 0.57
C LYS A 247 6.39 0.96 1.81
N ALA A 248 5.94 1.82 2.73
CA ALA A 248 6.68 2.17 3.94
C ALA A 248 6.60 1.08 5.03
N LEU A 249 5.47 0.37 5.12
CA LEU A 249 5.20 -0.56 6.24
C LEU A 249 5.27 -2.04 5.85
N CYS A 250 5.04 -2.40 4.59
CA CYS A 250 4.82 -3.79 4.19
C CYS A 250 5.97 -4.35 3.36
N GLU A 251 6.43 -5.56 3.69
CA GLU A 251 7.43 -6.27 2.89
C GLU A 251 6.82 -6.96 1.67
N ARG A 252 5.62 -7.51 1.85
CA ARG A 252 4.84 -8.19 0.82
C ARG A 252 3.44 -7.59 0.74
N THR A 253 2.83 -7.70 -0.43
CA THR A 253 1.51 -7.11 -0.69
C THR A 253 0.67 -8.03 -1.56
N LEU A 254 -0.62 -8.15 -1.21
CA LEU A 254 -1.68 -8.76 -2.02
C LEU A 254 -2.47 -7.67 -2.74
N TRP A 255 -2.55 -7.74 -4.07
CA TRP A 255 -3.44 -6.90 -4.86
C TRP A 255 -4.73 -7.64 -5.19
N ILE A 256 -5.87 -7.07 -4.77
CA ILE A 256 -7.21 -7.58 -5.07
C ILE A 256 -7.93 -6.63 -6.04
N ASP A 257 -8.50 -7.19 -7.11
CA ASP A 257 -9.30 -6.48 -8.10
C ASP A 257 -10.59 -7.28 -8.38
N ASN A 258 -11.75 -6.66 -8.17
CA ASN A 258 -13.07 -7.28 -8.38
C ASN A 258 -13.21 -8.69 -7.76
N GLY A 259 -12.74 -8.87 -6.54
CA GLY A 259 -12.81 -10.12 -5.78
C GLY A 259 -11.75 -11.16 -6.15
N VAL A 260 -10.82 -10.85 -7.06
CA VAL A 260 -9.76 -11.78 -7.49
C VAL A 260 -8.40 -11.26 -7.04
N GLY A 261 -7.56 -12.16 -6.52
CA GLY A 261 -6.15 -11.86 -6.23
C GLY A 261 -5.36 -11.77 -7.55
N ARG A 262 -4.94 -10.56 -7.91
CA ARG A 262 -4.18 -10.29 -9.15
C ARG A 262 -2.70 -10.60 -9.02
N ALA A 263 -2.12 -10.25 -7.87
CA ALA A 263 -0.71 -10.47 -7.58
C ALA A 263 -0.49 -10.56 -6.07
N PHE A 264 0.49 -11.38 -5.66
CA PHE A 264 0.96 -11.46 -4.29
C PHE A 264 2.47 -11.67 -4.27
N GLY A 265 3.22 -10.82 -3.56
CA GLY A 265 4.68 -10.86 -3.60
C GLY A 265 5.31 -9.64 -2.95
N LYS A 266 6.58 -9.34 -3.28
CA LYS A 266 7.29 -8.16 -2.75
C LYS A 266 6.51 -6.88 -3.04
N THR A 267 6.35 -6.03 -2.03
CA THR A 267 5.57 -4.79 -2.12
C THR A 267 6.01 -3.89 -3.27
N ALA A 268 7.32 -3.75 -3.50
CA ALA A 268 7.84 -2.94 -4.60
C ALA A 268 7.29 -3.37 -5.98
N ASN A 269 7.26 -4.68 -6.25
CA ASN A 269 6.79 -5.22 -7.52
C ASN A 269 5.27 -5.11 -7.67
N VAL A 270 4.53 -5.44 -6.61
CA VAL A 270 3.06 -5.45 -6.63
C VAL A 270 2.50 -4.03 -6.69
N SER A 271 3.09 -3.09 -5.93
CA SER A 271 2.70 -1.68 -5.98
C SER A 271 2.97 -1.05 -7.35
N MET A 272 4.09 -1.40 -7.98
CA MET A 272 4.40 -0.97 -9.35
C MET A 272 3.35 -1.47 -10.35
N ALA A 273 3.05 -2.77 -10.34
CA ALA A 273 2.02 -3.35 -11.22
C ALA A 273 0.63 -2.74 -10.98
N TYR A 274 0.30 -2.43 -9.72
CA TYR A 274 -0.95 -1.75 -9.37
C TYR A 274 -1.02 -0.32 -9.91
N SER A 275 0.06 0.46 -9.76
CA SER A 275 0.15 1.81 -10.34
C SER A 275 0.04 1.79 -11.87
N GLU A 276 0.70 0.84 -12.53
CA GLU A 276 0.63 0.67 -13.97
C GLU A 276 -0.79 0.35 -14.46
N ASP A 277 -1.50 -0.59 -13.80
CA ASP A 277 -2.90 -0.89 -14.12
C ASP A 277 -3.81 0.34 -13.92
N TRP A 278 -3.59 1.12 -12.86
CA TRP A 278 -4.33 2.34 -12.63
C TRP A 278 -4.13 3.36 -13.76
N ILE A 279 -2.88 3.58 -14.18
CA ILE A 279 -2.53 4.46 -15.31
C ILE A 279 -3.17 3.95 -16.61
N ASN A 280 -3.06 2.65 -16.90
CA ASN A 280 -3.62 2.05 -18.10
C ASN A 280 -5.14 2.19 -18.16
N ARG A 281 -5.84 2.06 -17.03
CA ARG A 281 -7.29 2.27 -16.95
C ARG A 281 -7.67 3.74 -17.09
N ALA A 282 -6.91 4.67 -16.50
CA ALA A 282 -7.12 6.10 -16.72
C ALA A 282 -6.99 6.46 -18.21
N ASN A 283 -6.02 5.83 -18.88
CA ASN A 283 -5.75 6.01 -20.30
C ASN A 283 -6.68 5.22 -21.24
N ALA A 284 -7.57 4.34 -20.73
CA ALA A 284 -8.38 3.44 -21.56
C ALA A 284 -9.21 4.16 -22.64
N LYS A 285 -9.69 5.37 -22.36
CA LYS A 285 -10.44 6.20 -23.31
C LYS A 285 -9.58 6.70 -24.49
N TYR A 286 -8.28 6.85 -24.28
CA TYR A 286 -7.31 7.26 -25.32
C TYR A 286 -6.78 6.09 -26.13
N PHE A 287 -6.76 4.88 -25.55
CA PHE A 287 -6.43 3.68 -26.31
C PHE A 287 -7.54 3.30 -27.30
N LEU A 288 -8.81 3.43 -26.92
CA LEU A 288 -9.95 3.09 -27.79
C LEU A 288 -10.10 4.05 -28.98
N THR A 289 -9.70 5.31 -28.83
CA THR A 289 -9.76 6.31 -29.91
C THR A 289 -8.66 6.13 -30.98
N ASN A 290 -7.58 5.41 -30.66
CA ASN A 290 -6.48 5.14 -31.58
C ASN A 290 -6.63 3.83 -32.39
N VAL A 291 -7.73 3.07 -32.22
CA VAL A 291 -7.96 1.78 -32.91
C VAL A 291 -8.70 1.95 -34.25
N GLU A 292 -9.27 3.11 -34.55
CA GLU A 292 -9.79 3.43 -35.88
C GLU A 292 -8.67 3.93 -36.80
N GLU A 293 -7.73 3.05 -37.15
CA GLU A 293 -7.07 2.93 -38.45
C GLU A 293 -5.80 2.08 -38.33
N LYS A 294 -5.90 0.86 -38.88
CA LYS A 294 -4.87 -0.13 -39.26
C LYS A 294 -4.70 -1.33 -38.34
N GLY A 295 -5.31 -2.43 -38.81
CA GLY A 295 -4.65 -3.72 -38.99
C GLY A 295 -4.48 -4.60 -37.76
N ASN A 296 -5.23 -5.71 -37.75
CA ASN A 296 -5.14 -6.95 -36.97
C ASN A 296 -4.39 -6.95 -35.61
N PRO A 297 -5.03 -7.48 -34.54
CA PRO A 297 -4.42 -7.55 -33.22
C PRO A 297 -3.24 -8.52 -33.24
N ILE A 298 -2.03 -7.99 -33.04
CA ILE A 298 -0.88 -8.82 -32.70
C ILE A 298 -1.15 -9.34 -31.28
N SER A 299 -1.63 -10.58 -31.23
CA SER A 299 -1.54 -11.43 -30.06
C SER A 299 -0.07 -11.77 -29.86
N ASN A 300 0.57 -11.12 -28.89
CA ASN A 300 1.72 -11.65 -28.17
C ASN A 300 1.81 -10.95 -26.82
N ILE A 301 1.13 -11.55 -25.84
CA ILE A 301 1.44 -11.43 -24.43
C ILE A 301 2.75 -12.20 -24.26
N ASN A 302 3.88 -11.50 -24.17
CA ASN A 302 5.12 -12.03 -23.60
C ASN A 302 5.98 -10.89 -23.05
N GLU A 303 6.08 -10.90 -21.72
CA GLU A 303 7.16 -10.39 -20.86
C GLU A 303 7.45 -8.88 -20.77
N PRO A 304 7.70 -8.37 -19.54
CA PRO A 304 8.18 -7.02 -19.32
C PRO A 304 9.64 -6.92 -19.77
N GLN A 305 9.87 -6.37 -20.96
CA GLN A 305 11.22 -5.96 -21.35
C GLN A 305 11.57 -4.65 -20.65
N VAL A 306 12.21 -4.80 -19.49
CA VAL A 306 12.93 -3.73 -18.78
C VAL A 306 14.17 -3.37 -19.59
N GLU A 307 14.02 -2.57 -20.65
CA GLU A 307 15.17 -2.00 -21.36
C GLU A 307 14.94 -0.52 -21.72
N SER A 308 15.32 0.36 -20.80
CA SER A 308 15.96 1.62 -21.15
C SER A 308 16.99 1.94 -20.07
N CYS A 309 18.24 1.51 -20.31
CA CYS A 309 19.39 1.93 -19.52
C CYS A 309 19.84 3.31 -19.99
N ASN A 310 20.01 4.24 -19.06
CA ASN A 310 20.57 5.56 -19.33
C ASN A 310 22.10 5.44 -19.44
N ILE A 311 22.67 5.65 -20.64
CA ILE A 311 24.11 5.49 -20.94
C ILE A 311 24.99 6.45 -20.11
N ALA A 312 24.42 7.54 -19.57
CA ALA A 312 25.17 8.55 -18.83
C ALA A 312 25.20 8.39 -17.30
N THR A 313 24.25 7.65 -16.70
CA THR A 313 24.15 7.53 -15.23
C THR A 313 24.15 6.09 -14.72
N GLY A 314 24.02 5.08 -15.61
CA GLY A 314 23.90 3.68 -15.19
C GLY A 314 22.62 3.37 -14.40
N ILE A 315 21.73 4.35 -14.23
CA ILE A 315 20.45 4.20 -13.52
C ILE A 315 19.45 3.54 -14.48
N ARG A 316 18.94 2.37 -14.08
CA ARG A 316 17.78 1.73 -14.70
C ARG A 316 16.52 2.44 -14.19
N PHE A 317 15.65 2.91 -15.09
CA PHE A 317 14.33 3.43 -14.69
C PHE A 317 13.58 2.34 -13.88
N SER A 318 13.04 2.69 -12.72
CA SER A 318 12.47 1.70 -11.79
C SER A 318 11.11 1.19 -12.27
N ALA A 319 10.24 2.09 -12.72
CA ALA A 319 8.92 1.81 -13.28
C ALA A 319 8.54 2.85 -14.35
N ARG A 320 7.93 2.40 -15.45
CA ARG A 320 7.45 3.27 -16.53
C ARG A 320 6.05 2.88 -16.99
N SER A 321 5.18 3.86 -17.19
CA SER A 321 3.80 3.65 -17.67
C SER A 321 3.29 4.85 -18.48
N GLY A 322 2.22 4.69 -19.27
CA GLY A 322 1.63 5.78 -20.04
C GLY A 322 1.30 5.39 -21.48
N THR A 323 0.64 6.27 -22.23
CA THR A 323 0.25 6.00 -23.63
C THR A 323 1.46 5.97 -24.58
N GLY A 324 2.57 6.60 -24.22
CA GLY A 324 3.80 6.62 -24.99
C GLY A 324 3.79 7.56 -26.19
N GLN A 325 2.78 8.42 -26.34
CA GLN A 325 2.69 9.41 -27.43
C GLN A 325 3.89 10.35 -27.47
N ALA A 326 4.42 10.70 -26.30
CA ALA A 326 5.72 11.30 -26.11
C ALA A 326 6.49 10.46 -25.08
N LYS A 327 7.82 10.45 -25.15
CA LYS A 327 8.66 9.69 -24.23
C LYS A 327 9.86 10.51 -23.79
N ILE A 328 10.12 10.53 -22.48
CA ILE A 328 11.41 10.96 -21.95
C ILE A 328 12.44 9.90 -22.37
N VAL A 329 13.42 10.32 -23.16
CA VAL A 329 14.50 9.46 -23.67
C VAL A 329 15.82 9.71 -22.95
N SER A 330 15.96 10.86 -22.29
CA SER A 330 17.11 11.16 -21.44
C SER A 330 16.70 12.09 -20.30
N PHE A 331 17.28 11.84 -19.13
CA PHE A 331 17.15 12.66 -17.95
C PHE A 331 18.52 12.84 -17.30
N GLN A 332 18.90 14.07 -17.02
CA GLN A 332 20.19 14.42 -16.41
C GLN A 332 20.00 15.56 -15.41
N GLY A 333 20.59 15.44 -14.22
CA GLY A 333 20.61 16.52 -13.24
C GLY A 333 22.02 17.06 -13.03
N TYR A 334 22.13 18.34 -12.73
CA TYR A 334 23.41 19.02 -12.50
C TYR A 334 23.32 20.01 -11.35
N SER A 335 24.35 20.06 -10.49
CA SER A 335 24.58 21.17 -9.57
C SER A 335 25.95 21.78 -9.86
N GLY A 336 25.95 23.02 -10.34
CA GLY A 336 27.14 23.59 -10.99
C GLY A 336 27.58 22.75 -12.19
N ASN A 337 28.79 22.19 -12.12
CA ASN A 337 29.39 21.30 -13.13
C ASN A 337 29.35 19.81 -12.74
N LYS A 338 28.80 19.46 -11.57
CA LYS A 338 28.73 18.08 -11.08
C LYS A 338 27.42 17.43 -11.51
N LEU A 339 27.46 16.14 -11.84
CA LEU A 339 26.28 15.36 -12.17
C LEU A 339 25.51 15.00 -10.89
N LEU A 340 24.20 14.85 -11.02
CA LEU A 340 23.32 14.42 -9.94
C LEU A 340 23.70 13.02 -9.46
N GLY A 341 23.96 12.88 -8.17
CA GLY A 341 24.35 11.61 -7.54
C GLY A 341 25.86 11.48 -7.27
N ASP A 342 26.71 12.33 -7.87
CA ASP A 342 28.17 12.28 -7.65
C ASP A 342 28.57 12.73 -6.24
N THR A 343 27.94 13.80 -5.76
CA THR A 343 28.15 14.35 -4.41
C THR A 343 26.83 14.85 -3.84
N PRO A 344 26.67 14.87 -2.49
CA PRO A 344 25.54 15.54 -1.86
C PRO A 344 25.43 16.99 -2.34
N LEU A 345 24.19 17.45 -2.53
CA LEU A 345 23.87 18.81 -2.91
C LEU A 345 23.90 19.71 -1.69
N ASP A 346 24.44 20.91 -1.87
CA ASP A 346 24.45 21.93 -0.83
C ASP A 346 23.10 22.66 -0.78
N PHE A 347 22.66 23.02 0.42
CA PHE A 347 21.50 23.87 0.62
C PHE A 347 21.72 25.23 -0.07
N GLY A 348 20.71 25.71 -0.80
CA GLY A 348 20.74 26.92 -1.60
C GLY A 348 21.40 26.77 -2.98
N SER A 349 22.03 25.63 -3.29
CA SER A 349 22.56 25.38 -4.63
C SER A 349 21.45 25.27 -5.68
N ILE A 350 21.75 25.62 -6.93
CA ILE A 350 20.79 25.50 -8.04
C ILE A 350 20.93 24.12 -8.66
N LEU A 351 19.87 23.33 -8.56
CA LEU A 351 19.71 22.08 -9.28
C LEU A 351 19.13 22.37 -10.67
N ARG A 352 19.82 21.89 -11.71
CA ARG A 352 19.38 21.95 -13.11
C ARG A 352 19.02 20.55 -13.58
N LEU A 353 17.75 20.32 -13.92
CA LEU A 353 17.25 19.04 -14.41
C LEU A 353 16.90 19.17 -15.90
N VAL A 354 17.54 18.35 -16.73
CA VAL A 354 17.41 18.37 -18.18
C VAL A 354 16.71 17.10 -18.65
N CYS A 355 15.58 17.29 -19.33
CA CYS A 355 14.80 16.21 -19.95
C CYS A 355 14.91 16.33 -21.48
N LEU A 356 15.27 15.24 -22.16
CA LEU A 356 15.08 15.10 -23.60
C LEU A 356 13.86 14.23 -23.85
N ILE A 357 12.95 14.73 -24.67
CA ILE A 357 11.67 14.09 -24.97
C ILE A 357 11.56 13.90 -26.47
N GLU A 358 11.11 12.71 -26.87
CA GLU A 358 10.83 12.33 -28.25
C GLU A 358 9.33 12.12 -28.44
N ILE A 359 8.78 12.71 -29.50
CA ILE A 359 7.38 12.62 -29.86
C ILE A 359 7.18 11.41 -30.77
N ASN A 360 6.52 10.36 -30.28
CA ASN A 360 6.27 9.13 -31.04
C ASN A 360 4.97 9.20 -31.84
N GLN A 361 4.01 10.00 -31.39
CA GLN A 361 2.71 10.19 -32.03
C GLN A 361 2.28 11.65 -31.90
N ARG A 362 1.45 12.12 -32.83
CA ARG A 362 0.93 13.50 -32.80
C ARG A 362 0.17 13.74 -31.49
N CYS A 363 0.51 14.82 -30.78
CA CYS A 363 -0.11 15.19 -29.51
C CYS A 363 -0.08 16.70 -29.29
N ASN A 364 -0.84 17.20 -28.33
CA ASN A 364 -0.94 18.61 -27.96
C ASN A 364 -1.11 18.76 -26.43
N GLN A 365 -1.07 20.00 -25.93
CA GLN A 365 -1.32 20.31 -24.51
C GLN A 365 -0.42 19.52 -23.56
N LEU A 366 0.85 19.35 -23.96
CA LEU A 366 1.82 18.61 -23.18
C LEU A 366 2.26 19.43 -21.97
N VAL A 367 2.14 18.80 -20.80
CA VAL A 367 2.69 19.28 -19.54
C VAL A 367 3.71 18.26 -19.07
N VAL A 368 4.95 18.72 -18.89
CA VAL A 368 6.03 17.94 -18.31
C VAL A 368 6.19 18.39 -16.87
N ALA A 369 6.04 17.46 -15.93
CA ALA A 369 6.15 17.68 -14.51
C ALA A 369 7.27 16.82 -13.90
N LEU A 370 7.96 17.37 -12.92
CA LEU A 370 8.93 16.68 -12.08
C LEU A 370 8.47 16.80 -10.63
N HIS A 371 8.47 15.68 -9.92
CA HIS A 371 8.15 15.61 -8.50
C HIS A 371 9.36 15.11 -7.72
N ILE A 372 9.73 15.82 -6.66
CA ILE A 372 10.73 15.36 -5.69
C ILE A 372 10.01 14.69 -4.54
N LYS A 373 10.48 13.49 -4.17
CA LYS A 373 9.93 12.67 -3.10
C LYS A 373 10.97 12.39 -2.03
N ASP A 374 10.51 12.24 -0.80
CA ASP A 374 11.32 11.79 0.32
C ASP A 374 11.55 10.25 0.28
N PRO A 375 12.34 9.68 1.21
CA PRO A 375 12.53 8.23 1.30
C PRO A 375 11.25 7.43 1.59
N ASN A 376 10.23 8.06 2.16
CA ASN A 376 8.92 7.46 2.41
C ASN A 376 7.96 7.58 1.20
N ASN A 377 8.47 8.01 0.04
CA ASN A 377 7.73 8.21 -1.20
C ASN A 377 6.63 9.31 -1.13
N GLN A 378 6.74 10.23 -0.16
CA GLN A 378 5.86 11.39 -0.05
C GLN A 378 6.34 12.50 -1.00
N HIS A 379 5.42 13.07 -1.77
CA HIS A 379 5.71 14.18 -2.68
C HIS A 379 5.97 15.47 -1.89
N LEU A 380 7.15 16.05 -2.08
CA LEU A 380 7.59 17.27 -1.40
C LEU A 380 7.40 18.51 -2.27
N VAL A 381 7.95 18.43 -3.48
CA VAL A 381 7.99 19.56 -4.42
C VAL A 381 7.54 19.04 -5.77
N GLY A 382 6.66 19.78 -6.44
CA GLY A 382 6.28 19.57 -7.82
C GLY A 382 6.63 20.80 -8.65
N VAL A 383 7.31 20.62 -9.78
CA VAL A 383 7.52 21.65 -10.80
C VAL A 383 6.95 21.16 -12.11
N ASN A 384 6.38 22.05 -12.92
CA ASN A 384 5.82 21.68 -14.22
C ASN A 384 6.07 22.76 -15.27
N SER A 385 5.91 22.36 -16.52
CA SER A 385 6.06 23.22 -17.68
C SER A 385 4.75 23.88 -18.14
N GLY A 386 3.66 23.76 -17.36
CA GLY A 386 2.32 24.20 -17.78
C GLY A 386 2.21 25.71 -17.99
N ALA A 387 3.00 26.50 -17.26
CA ALA A 387 3.07 27.95 -17.45
C ALA A 387 3.97 28.39 -18.62
N LEU A 388 4.67 27.47 -19.29
CA LEU A 388 5.59 27.79 -20.38
C LEU A 388 4.81 27.98 -21.69
N THR A 389 4.69 29.23 -22.12
CA THR A 389 4.08 29.60 -23.40
C THR A 389 4.81 28.92 -24.57
N GLY A 390 4.04 28.32 -25.49
CA GLY A 390 4.57 27.64 -26.67
C GLY A 390 4.92 26.15 -26.50
N LEU A 391 4.86 25.59 -25.29
CA LEU A 391 4.89 24.13 -25.10
C LEU A 391 3.48 23.56 -25.02
N TYR A 392 2.64 24.14 -24.14
CA TYR A 392 1.27 23.69 -23.91
C TYR A 392 0.38 23.92 -25.14
N ASP A 393 0.37 25.13 -25.69
CA ASP A 393 -0.50 25.47 -26.85
C ASP A 393 0.00 24.89 -28.18
N ARG A 394 1.17 24.25 -28.20
CA ARG A 394 1.76 23.73 -29.44
C ARG A 394 1.23 22.33 -29.76
N THR A 395 0.92 22.13 -31.04
CA THR A 395 0.74 20.79 -31.61
C THR A 395 2.10 20.22 -32.00
N TRP A 396 2.37 19.01 -31.53
CA TRP A 396 3.60 18.26 -31.78
C TRP A 396 3.35 17.16 -32.80
N ASN A 397 4.29 16.99 -33.74
CA ASN A 397 4.24 15.95 -34.77
C ASN A 397 5.20 14.80 -34.42
N GLN A 398 4.88 13.60 -34.93
CA GLN A 398 5.74 12.44 -34.78
C GLN A 398 7.16 12.70 -35.30
N GLY A 399 8.16 12.26 -34.54
CA GLY A 399 9.58 12.42 -34.84
C GLY A 399 10.20 13.71 -34.31
N GLU A 400 9.39 14.67 -33.84
CA GLU A 400 9.91 15.87 -33.18
C GLU A 400 10.57 15.53 -31.84
N ARG A 401 11.56 16.34 -31.46
CA ARG A 401 12.27 16.23 -30.18
C ARG A 401 12.27 17.58 -29.48
N LEU A 402 12.14 17.54 -28.16
CA LEU A 402 12.18 18.73 -27.33
C LEU A 402 13.11 18.52 -26.12
N LYS A 403 13.82 19.58 -25.77
CA LYS A 403 14.69 19.64 -24.59
C LYS A 403 14.08 20.61 -23.61
N LEU A 404 13.83 20.14 -22.39
CA LEU A 404 13.35 20.98 -21.28
C LEU A 404 14.42 21.02 -20.20
N GLU A 405 14.62 22.20 -19.62
CA GLU A 405 15.51 22.42 -18.49
C GLU A 405 14.73 23.08 -17.36
N PHE A 406 14.65 22.39 -16.22
CA PHE A 406 14.11 22.91 -14.98
C PHE A 406 15.26 23.40 -14.11
N LYS A 407 15.15 24.63 -13.60
CA LYS A 407 16.11 25.20 -12.64
C LYS A 407 15.38 25.47 -11.33
N LEU A 408 15.86 24.87 -10.25
CA LEU A 408 15.26 25.04 -8.93
C LEU A 408 16.33 25.15 -7.84
N PRO A 409 16.15 26.05 -6.86
CA PRO A 409 17.03 26.10 -5.70
C PRO A 409 16.75 24.91 -4.76
N ILE A 410 17.80 24.27 -4.26
CA ILE A 410 17.70 23.22 -3.26
C ILE A 410 17.43 23.84 -1.90
N ARG A 411 16.19 23.72 -1.44
CA ARG A 411 15.75 24.17 -0.11
C ARG A 411 15.24 23.02 0.76
N LEU A 412 15.74 21.83 0.50
CA LEU A 412 15.37 20.61 1.20
C LEU A 412 16.30 20.40 2.41
N GLN A 413 15.80 19.73 3.44
CA GLN A 413 16.64 19.29 4.56
C GLN A 413 17.69 18.26 4.12
N ALA A 414 18.64 17.99 5.01
CA ALA A 414 19.61 16.94 4.79
C ALA A 414 18.91 15.58 4.69
N GLY A 415 19.22 14.81 3.66
CA GLY A 415 18.55 13.54 3.41
C GLY A 415 18.67 13.07 1.97
N ARG A 416 18.07 11.91 1.70
CA ARG A 416 18.02 11.29 0.38
C ARG A 416 16.66 11.54 -0.27
N TYR A 417 16.66 11.84 -1.55
CA TYR A 417 15.46 12.18 -2.31
C TYR A 417 15.46 11.47 -3.67
N SER A 418 14.26 11.21 -4.19
CA SER A 418 14.09 10.71 -5.57
C SER A 418 13.24 11.66 -6.40
N ILE A 419 13.40 11.58 -7.72
CA ILE A 419 12.68 12.39 -8.69
C ILE A 419 11.78 11.47 -9.52
N THR A 420 10.49 11.75 -9.58
CA THR A 420 9.56 11.15 -10.56
C THR A 420 9.34 12.16 -11.68
N ALA A 421 9.35 11.69 -12.93
CA ALA A 421 9.03 12.51 -14.10
C ALA A 421 7.73 12.06 -14.75
N LEU A 422 6.93 13.03 -15.17
CA LEU A 422 5.62 12.83 -15.77
C LEU A 422 5.46 13.71 -17.01
N ILE A 423 4.94 13.15 -18.09
CA ILE A 423 4.34 13.85 -19.21
C ILE A 423 2.86 13.53 -19.19
N SER A 424 2.03 14.56 -19.15
CA SER A 424 0.58 14.46 -19.27
C SER A 424 0.06 15.38 -20.36
N SER A 425 -1.07 15.03 -20.94
CA SER A 425 -1.89 15.93 -21.76
C SER A 425 -3.20 16.17 -21.03
N LEU A 426 -3.60 17.43 -20.91
CA LEU A 426 -4.81 17.84 -20.20
C LEU A 426 -5.46 19.00 -20.96
N ALA A 427 -6.68 18.84 -21.47
CA ALA A 427 -7.39 19.92 -22.13
C ALA A 427 -8.29 20.69 -21.17
N ASP A 428 -8.93 20.01 -20.23
CA ASP A 428 -9.75 20.62 -19.18
C ASP A 428 -9.00 20.68 -17.84
N VAL A 429 -8.23 21.76 -17.70
CA VAL A 429 -7.51 22.10 -16.46
C VAL A 429 -8.45 22.43 -15.30
N SER A 430 -9.72 22.76 -15.58
CA SER A 430 -10.68 23.16 -14.54
C SER A 430 -11.33 21.98 -13.83
N SER A 431 -11.64 20.91 -14.56
CA SER A 431 -12.29 19.71 -14.02
C SER A 431 -11.38 18.50 -13.88
N TYR A 432 -10.16 18.53 -14.48
CA TYR A 432 -9.24 17.40 -14.54
C TYR A 432 -9.90 16.11 -15.07
N SER A 433 -10.94 16.24 -15.89
CA SER A 433 -11.77 15.10 -16.32
C SER A 433 -11.15 14.29 -17.46
N ASP A 434 -10.13 14.83 -18.12
CA ASP A 434 -9.49 14.32 -19.34
C ASP A 434 -7.95 14.28 -19.21
N VAL A 435 -7.44 13.93 -18.04
CA VAL A 435 -6.00 13.69 -17.86
C VAL A 435 -5.58 12.45 -18.67
N ASN A 436 -4.76 12.65 -19.69
CA ASN A 436 -4.03 11.61 -20.40
C ASN A 436 -2.61 11.52 -19.84
N ILE A 437 -2.26 10.39 -19.22
CA ILE A 437 -0.89 10.16 -18.75
C ILE A 437 -0.08 9.63 -19.93
N VAL A 438 0.77 10.48 -20.48
CA VAL A 438 1.54 10.19 -21.70
C VAL A 438 2.78 9.37 -21.38
N ASP A 439 3.54 9.76 -20.36
CA ASP A 439 4.74 9.04 -19.92
C ASP A 439 5.00 9.32 -18.44
N TRP A 440 4.98 8.28 -17.61
CA TRP A 440 5.23 8.33 -16.18
C TRP A 440 6.46 7.49 -15.91
N ILE A 441 7.49 8.07 -15.27
CA ILE A 441 8.72 7.37 -14.89
C ILE A 441 9.00 7.64 -13.41
N ASP A 442 8.94 6.59 -12.60
CA ASP A 442 9.35 6.67 -11.21
C ASP A 442 10.87 6.65 -11.06
N ASP A 443 11.34 7.41 -10.08
CA ASP A 443 12.74 7.46 -9.63
C ASP A 443 13.74 7.65 -10.79
N VAL A 444 13.41 8.56 -11.71
CA VAL A 444 14.23 8.96 -12.86
C VAL A 444 15.61 9.49 -12.45
N GLY A 445 15.73 9.98 -11.22
CA GLY A 445 16.98 10.40 -10.59
C GLY A 445 16.90 10.32 -9.07
N ILE A 446 18.05 10.12 -8.42
CA ILE A 446 18.18 10.08 -6.96
C ILE A 446 19.32 11.02 -6.57
N PHE A 447 19.16 11.75 -5.48
CA PHE A 447 20.20 12.62 -4.96
C PHE A 447 20.15 12.71 -3.43
N GLU A 448 21.24 13.21 -2.86
CA GLU A 448 21.34 13.49 -1.43
C GLU A 448 21.56 14.98 -1.22
N VAL A 449 21.10 15.50 -0.09
CA VAL A 449 21.35 16.87 0.37
C VAL A 449 22.23 16.77 1.61
N GLY A 450 23.33 17.53 1.62
CA GLY A 450 24.33 17.51 2.69
C GLY A 450 23.79 18.02 4.03
N ILE A 451 24.42 17.59 5.12
CA ILE A 451 24.10 18.04 6.49
C ILE A 451 24.52 19.51 6.66
N ARG A 452 23.60 20.33 7.20
CA ARG A 452 23.86 21.73 7.58
C ARG A 452 24.02 21.88 9.10
N ASN A 453 24.77 22.89 9.53
CA ASN A 453 25.02 23.17 10.96
C ASN A 453 24.81 24.68 11.26
N PRO A 454 24.01 25.12 12.28
CA PRO A 454 22.98 24.41 13.05
C PRO A 454 21.55 25.01 12.95
N PHE A 455 20.57 24.21 13.41
CA PHE A 455 19.12 24.47 13.65
C PHE A 455 18.13 24.30 12.48
N PRO A 456 17.79 23.06 12.08
CA PRO A 456 16.59 22.79 11.30
C PRO A 456 15.35 22.82 12.23
N LEU A 457 14.85 24.01 12.55
CA LEU A 457 13.55 24.18 13.23
C LEU A 457 12.36 24.22 12.25
N CYS A 458 12.64 24.24 10.96
CA CYS A 458 11.67 24.16 9.87
C CYS A 458 11.51 22.71 9.41
N ASP A 459 10.33 22.38 8.87
CA ASP A 459 9.98 21.07 8.33
C ASP A 459 10.85 20.71 7.09
N TRP A 460 10.35 19.87 6.19
CA TRP A 460 11.12 19.27 5.10
C TRP A 460 11.62 20.24 4.02
N ILE A 461 10.99 21.42 3.88
CA ILE A 461 11.32 22.46 2.90
C ILE A 461 11.42 23.81 3.61
N GLU A 462 12.44 24.60 3.28
CA GLU A 462 12.59 25.97 3.76
C GLU A 462 12.35 26.99 2.66
N ILE A 463 11.22 27.70 2.73
CA ILE A 463 10.90 28.74 1.77
C ILE A 463 11.73 29.98 2.09
N GLU A 464 12.16 30.71 1.06
CA GLU A 464 12.83 32.00 1.22
C GLU A 464 11.88 33.03 1.87
N HIS A 465 12.33 33.67 2.94
CA HIS A 465 11.49 34.55 3.75
C HIS A 465 12.34 35.65 4.41
N ASP A 466 11.74 36.82 4.60
CA ASP A 466 12.35 37.94 5.31
C ASP A 466 11.85 37.97 6.76
N VAL A 467 12.76 37.94 7.72
CA VAL A 467 12.44 38.13 9.14
C VAL A 467 12.90 39.51 9.59
N LYS A 468 11.95 40.31 10.10
CA LYS A 468 12.24 41.57 10.78
C LYS A 468 11.94 41.38 12.26
N PHE A 469 12.85 41.83 13.13
CA PHE A 469 12.60 41.86 14.57
C PHE A 469 12.86 43.28 15.10
N SER A 470 12.15 43.63 16.16
CA SER A 470 12.38 44.84 16.96
C SER A 470 12.27 44.47 18.42
N ILE A 471 13.19 44.97 19.24
CA ILE A 471 13.07 44.91 20.70
C ILE A 471 12.29 46.18 21.11
N PRO A 472 11.22 46.05 21.92
CA PRO A 472 10.38 47.18 22.30
C PRO A 472 11.11 48.29 23.04
#